data_AF-A0A962D476-F1
#
_entry.id   AF-A0A962D476-F1
#
_cell.length_a   1.000
_cell.length_b   1.000
_cell.length_c   1.000
_cell.angle_alpha   90.00
_cell.angle_beta   90.00
_cell.angle_gamma   90.00
#
_symmetry.space_group_name_H-M   'P 1'
#
loop_
_entity.id
_entity.type
_entity.pdbx_description
1 polymer ?
#
loop_
_entity_poly.entity_id
_entity_poly.type
_entity_poly.pdbx_seq_one_letter_code
_entity_poly.pdbx_strand_id
1 'polypeptide(L)'
;MVIAPLLGPNVALALATTLGDVALVVKSLRSLAVGTILAFGFAVAGGIFVHVDPSVAEIHARTMINEFDLLLATAAGAAAALSFASGAPSALIGVMVAVALVPPLVAAGLQLGAGHFAPAGGALALFAINVLSVVLAGVASFALQGVRPRNWWEAKRARRAMWSAILSCVLLLAALLTVMSYLDDSDWSLPFNF
;
A
#
# COMPACT_ATOMS: atom_id res chain seq x y z
N MET A 1 2.09 -10.42 16.46
CA MET A 1 1.10 -9.39 16.12
C MET A 1 -0.01 -10.05 15.31
N VAL A 2 -1.17 -10.30 15.91
CA VAL A 2 -2.30 -11.02 15.27
C VAL A 2 -3.08 -10.11 14.30
N ILE A 3 -2.82 -8.80 14.33
CA ILE A 3 -3.74 -7.75 13.83
C ILE A 3 -3.45 -7.31 12.38
N ALA A 4 -2.24 -7.50 11.85
CA ALA A 4 -1.87 -6.94 10.53
C ALA A 4 -0.87 -7.83 9.76
N PRO A 5 -1.34 -8.83 8.98
CA PRO A 5 -0.47 -9.69 8.18
C PRO A 5 0.37 -8.92 7.15
N LEU A 6 -0.10 -7.73 6.73
CA LEU A 6 0.57 -6.88 5.74
C LEU A 6 1.58 -5.88 6.33
N LEU A 7 1.56 -5.62 7.65
CA LEU A 7 2.49 -4.66 8.26
C LEU A 7 3.94 -5.17 8.21
N GLY A 8 4.15 -6.41 8.66
CA GLY A 8 5.49 -7.00 8.73
C GLY A 8 6.21 -7.00 7.38
N PRO A 9 5.57 -7.54 6.32
CA PRO A 9 6.12 -7.51 4.97
C PRO A 9 6.35 -6.09 4.41
N ASN A 10 5.48 -5.11 4.69
CA ASN A 10 5.70 -3.72 4.23
C ASN A 10 6.89 -3.05 4.91
N VAL A 11 7.00 -3.15 6.23
CA VAL A 11 8.13 -2.59 6.98
C VAL A 11 9.43 -3.30 6.59
N ALA A 12 9.39 -4.62 6.40
CA ALA A 12 10.54 -5.40 5.91
C ALA A 12 10.95 -4.99 4.49
N LEU A 13 10.00 -4.70 3.61
CA LEU A 13 10.28 -4.20 2.26
C LEU A 13 10.95 -2.82 2.30
N ALA A 14 10.46 -1.91 3.14
CA ALA A 14 11.07 -0.60 3.34
C ALA A 14 12.50 -0.69 3.91
N LEU A 15 12.70 -1.55 4.91
CA LEU A 15 14.02 -1.80 5.50
C LEU A 15 14.99 -2.43 4.48
N ALA A 16 14.53 -3.45 3.75
CA ALA A 16 15.32 -4.14 2.73
C ALA A 16 15.74 -3.18 1.61
N THR A 17 14.81 -2.31 1.17
CA THR A 17 15.10 -1.29 0.18
C THR A 17 16.15 -0.30 0.69
N THR A 18 16.03 0.16 1.95
CA THR A 18 17.00 1.07 2.58
C THR A 18 18.40 0.44 2.74
N LEU A 19 18.46 -0.87 3.00
CA LEU A 19 19.71 -1.61 3.12
C LEU A 19 20.26 -2.09 1.75
N GLY A 20 19.46 -2.01 0.69
CA GLY A 20 19.79 -2.60 -0.61
C GLY A 20 19.86 -4.14 -0.59
N ASP A 21 19.17 -4.79 0.34
CA ASP A 21 19.11 -6.25 0.47
C ASP A 21 18.06 -6.84 -0.48
N VAL A 22 18.50 -7.25 -1.67
CA VAL A 22 17.63 -7.78 -2.72
C VAL A 22 16.94 -9.09 -2.29
N ALA A 23 17.60 -9.94 -1.51
CA ALA A 23 17.01 -11.19 -1.05
C ALA A 23 15.83 -10.92 -0.10
N LEU A 24 15.98 -9.93 0.78
CA LEU A 24 14.92 -9.51 1.68
C LEU A 24 13.80 -8.74 0.96
N VAL A 25 14.11 -7.97 -0.08
CA VAL A 25 13.10 -7.35 -0.96
C VAL A 25 12.20 -8.42 -1.59
N VAL A 26 12.79 -9.44 -2.21
CA VAL A 26 12.04 -10.53 -2.86
C VAL A 26 11.21 -11.31 -1.85
N LYS A 27 11.77 -11.62 -0.67
CA LYS A 27 11.05 -12.34 0.38
C LYS A 27 9.85 -11.53 0.91
N SER A 28 10.04 -10.22 1.11
CA SER A 28 9.00 -9.31 1.57
C SER A 28 7.89 -9.14 0.53
N LEU A 29 8.25 -8.97 -0.76
CA LEU A 29 7.30 -8.91 -1.87
C LEU A 29 6.48 -10.20 -2.00
N ARG A 30 7.12 -11.36 -1.87
CA ARG A 30 6.41 -12.65 -1.91
C ARG A 30 5.41 -12.77 -0.75
N SER A 31 5.80 -12.33 0.44
CA SER A 31 4.93 -12.35 1.61
C SER A 31 3.74 -11.38 1.46
N LEU A 32 3.98 -10.16 0.96
CA LEU A 32 2.92 -9.22 0.60
C LEU A 32 1.98 -9.83 -0.42
N ALA A 33 2.51 -10.38 -1.52
CA ALA A 33 1.69 -10.97 -2.59
C ALA A 33 0.81 -12.12 -2.07
N VAL A 34 1.35 -13.04 -1.28
CA VAL A 34 0.55 -14.14 -0.69
C VAL A 34 -0.53 -13.60 0.25
N GLY A 35 -0.19 -12.65 1.12
CA GLY A 35 -1.16 -12.03 2.03
C GLY A 35 -2.28 -11.29 1.29
N THR A 36 -1.92 -10.51 0.26
CA THR A 36 -2.85 -9.79 -0.60
C THR A 36 -3.75 -10.75 -1.36
N ILE A 37 -3.20 -11.78 -2.01
CA ILE A 37 -3.98 -12.76 -2.78
C ILE A 37 -4.96 -13.50 -1.89
N LEU A 38 -4.56 -13.92 -0.69
CA LEU A 38 -5.45 -14.60 0.25
C LEU A 38 -6.59 -13.68 0.68
N ALA A 39 -6.27 -12.47 1.17
CA ALA A 39 -7.28 -11.51 1.62
C ALA A 39 -8.24 -11.09 0.48
N PHE A 40 -7.68 -10.85 -0.70
CA PHE A 40 -8.45 -10.51 -1.89
C PHE A 40 -9.34 -11.67 -2.34
N GLY A 41 -8.83 -12.90 -2.36
CA GLY A 41 -9.61 -14.08 -2.72
C GLY A 41 -10.80 -14.31 -1.79
N PHE A 42 -10.63 -14.11 -0.48
CA PHE A 42 -11.75 -14.14 0.47
C PHE A 42 -12.77 -13.03 0.21
N ALA A 43 -12.31 -11.82 -0.11
CA ALA A 43 -13.21 -10.71 -0.46
C ALA A 43 -13.98 -10.96 -1.76
N VAL A 44 -13.34 -11.51 -2.79
CA VAL A 44 -13.99 -11.91 -4.05
C VAL A 44 -15.04 -12.99 -3.80
N ALA A 45 -14.70 -14.02 -3.04
CA ALA A 45 -15.67 -15.05 -2.66
C ALA A 45 -16.88 -14.44 -1.94
N GLY A 46 -16.65 -13.49 -1.02
CA GLY A 46 -17.72 -12.75 -0.36
C GLY A 46 -18.60 -11.95 -1.33
N GLY A 47 -18.00 -11.28 -2.32
CA GLY A 47 -18.72 -10.47 -3.31
C GLY A 47 -19.60 -11.29 -4.26
N ILE A 48 -19.33 -12.59 -4.42
CA ILE A 48 -20.20 -13.50 -5.20
C ILE A 48 -21.50 -13.79 -4.45
N PHE A 49 -21.45 -13.88 -3.12
CA PHE A 49 -22.61 -14.23 -2.28
C PHE A 49 -23.37 -13.01 -1.76
N VAL A 50 -22.71 -11.86 -1.64
CA VAL A 50 -23.27 -10.61 -1.11
C VAL A 50 -23.62 -9.67 -2.25
N HIS A 51 -24.83 -9.10 -2.25
CA HIS A 51 -25.15 -8.00 -3.15
C HIS A 51 -24.33 -6.76 -2.74
N VAL A 52 -23.42 -6.34 -3.62
CA VAL A 52 -22.59 -5.14 -3.44
C VAL A 52 -23.15 -4.08 -4.37
N ASP A 53 -23.77 -3.04 -3.82
CA ASP A 53 -24.25 -1.91 -4.61
C ASP A 53 -23.17 -0.81 -4.66
N PRO A 54 -22.52 -0.56 -5.82
CA PRO A 54 -21.48 0.46 -5.97
C PRO A 54 -22.01 1.90 -5.83
N SER A 55 -23.34 2.11 -5.84
CA SER A 55 -23.94 3.45 -5.68
C SER A 55 -24.04 3.88 -4.21
N VAL A 56 -23.81 2.98 -3.26
CA VAL A 56 -23.85 3.30 -1.83
C VAL A 56 -22.63 4.13 -1.45
N ALA A 57 -22.87 5.28 -0.81
CA ALA A 57 -21.84 6.26 -0.44
C ALA A 57 -20.68 5.65 0.36
N GLU A 58 -20.94 4.68 1.24
CA GLU A 58 -19.89 4.02 2.04
C GLU A 58 -18.93 3.16 1.20
N ILE A 59 -19.41 2.58 0.10
CA ILE A 59 -18.59 1.79 -0.81
C ILE A 59 -17.87 2.71 -1.79
N HIS A 60 -18.55 3.75 -2.26
CA HIS A 60 -17.99 4.78 -3.14
C HIS A 60 -16.82 5.54 -2.46
N ALA A 61 -16.95 5.84 -1.17
CA ALA A 61 -15.89 6.47 -0.38
C ALA A 61 -14.64 5.57 -0.20
N ARG A 62 -14.72 4.28 -0.55
CA ARG A 62 -13.58 3.33 -0.52
C ARG A 62 -13.00 3.04 -1.91
N THR A 63 -13.58 3.61 -2.96
CA THR A 63 -13.09 3.53 -4.34
C THR A 63 -12.48 4.83 -4.82
N MET A 64 -12.88 5.98 -4.25
CA MET A 64 -12.27 7.27 -4.55
C MET A 64 -10.96 7.45 -3.79
N ILE A 65 -9.95 7.98 -4.49
CA ILE A 65 -8.67 8.32 -3.91
C ILE A 65 -8.75 9.74 -3.38
N ASN A 66 -8.60 9.91 -2.08
CA ASN A 66 -8.48 11.24 -1.48
C ASN A 66 -7.00 11.57 -1.23
N GLU A 67 -6.63 12.84 -1.35
CA GLU A 67 -5.31 13.35 -0.95
C GLU A 67 -5.00 13.01 0.53
N PHE A 68 -6.05 12.94 1.36
CA PHE A 68 -5.94 12.53 2.75
C PHE A 68 -5.52 11.07 2.94
N ASP A 69 -5.88 10.16 2.03
CA ASP A 69 -5.46 8.75 2.12
C ASP A 69 -3.95 8.63 1.88
N LEU A 70 -3.42 9.42 0.94
CA LEU A 70 -1.99 9.49 0.68
C LEU A 70 -1.23 10.06 1.89
N LEU A 71 -1.74 11.13 2.50
CA LEU A 71 -1.17 11.72 3.71
C LEU A 71 -1.20 10.74 4.89
N LEU A 72 -2.32 10.03 5.06
CA LEU A 72 -2.49 9.06 6.13
C LEU A 72 -1.57 7.84 5.94
N ALA A 73 -1.48 7.31 4.71
CA ALA A 73 -0.61 6.18 4.39
C ALA A 73 0.88 6.51 4.57
N THR A 74 1.30 7.71 4.14
CA THR A 74 2.68 8.17 4.36
C THR A 74 2.99 8.38 5.85
N ALA A 75 2.09 9.02 6.61
CA ALA A 75 2.25 9.18 8.05
C ALA A 75 2.32 7.83 8.79
N ALA A 76 1.44 6.88 8.42
CA ALA A 76 1.44 5.53 8.98
C ALA A 76 2.73 4.77 8.67
N GLY A 77 3.27 4.89 7.44
CA GLY A 77 4.54 4.29 7.05
C GLY A 77 5.73 4.86 7.83
N ALA A 78 5.77 6.18 8.02
CA ALA A 78 6.79 6.84 8.82
C ALA A 78 6.73 6.39 10.30
N ALA A 79 5.53 6.37 10.88
CA ALA A 79 5.30 5.87 12.24
C ALA A 79 5.73 4.40 12.39
N ALA A 80 5.45 3.57 11.38
CA ALA A 80 5.85 2.16 11.38
C ALA A 80 7.36 1.97 11.37
N ALA A 81 8.09 2.73 10.56
CA ALA A 81 9.55 2.70 10.57
C ALA A 81 10.15 3.21 11.88
N LEU A 82 9.57 4.27 12.46
CA LEU A 82 10.02 4.81 13.76
C LEU A 82 9.77 3.84 14.91
N SER A 83 8.61 3.20 14.98
CA SER A 83 8.33 2.20 16.02
C SER A 83 9.18 0.96 15.89
N PHE A 84 9.44 0.51 14.66
CA PHE A 84 10.32 -0.61 14.42
C PHE A 84 11.74 -0.34 14.96
N ALA A 85 12.25 0.88 14.77
CA ALA A 85 13.57 1.27 15.25
C ALA A 85 13.63 1.59 16.74
N SER A 86 12.56 2.15 17.32
CA SER A 86 12.51 2.56 18.74
C SER A 86 12.02 1.48 19.69
N GLY A 87 11.55 0.32 19.18
CA GLY A 87 10.95 -0.73 20.00
C GLY A 87 9.58 -0.35 20.59
N ALA A 88 8.96 0.71 20.09
CA ALA A 88 7.65 1.16 20.54
C ALA A 88 6.55 0.11 20.23
N PRO A 89 5.41 0.13 20.94
CA PRO A 89 4.34 -0.86 20.78
C PRO A 89 3.84 -0.94 19.33
N SER A 90 4.22 -2.02 18.65
CA SER A 90 3.90 -2.23 17.23
C SER A 90 2.40 -2.45 16.99
N ALA A 91 1.62 -2.74 18.03
CA ALA A 91 0.19 -3.01 17.93
C ALA A 91 -0.63 -1.81 17.41
N LEU A 92 -0.42 -0.60 17.95
CA LEU A 92 -1.17 0.61 17.55
C LEU A 92 -0.91 0.97 16.08
N ILE A 93 0.34 0.85 15.66
CA ILE A 93 0.77 1.14 14.29
C ILE A 93 0.30 0.04 13.34
N GLY A 94 0.29 -1.21 13.81
CA GLY A 94 -0.38 -2.33 13.16
C GLY A 94 -1.80 -2.02 12.76
N VAL A 95 -2.57 -1.43 13.67
CA VAL A 95 -3.94 -1.00 13.39
C VAL A 95 -3.95 0.10 12.33
N MET A 96 -3.14 1.14 12.44
CA MET A 96 -3.12 2.25 11.46
C MET A 96 -2.81 1.77 10.04
N VAL A 97 -1.79 0.93 9.88
CA VAL A 97 -1.41 0.38 8.56
C VAL A 97 -2.48 -0.58 8.04
N ALA A 98 -3.09 -1.40 8.90
CA ALA A 98 -4.18 -2.29 8.50
C ALA A 98 -5.41 -1.49 8.04
N VAL A 99 -5.77 -0.40 8.73
CA VAL A 99 -6.91 0.47 8.37
C VAL A 99 -6.66 1.17 7.03
N ALA A 100 -5.42 1.51 6.68
CA ALA A 100 -5.11 2.10 5.38
C ALA A 100 -5.13 1.08 4.23
N LEU A 101 -4.81 -0.19 4.49
CA LEU A 101 -4.58 -1.20 3.44
C LEU A 101 -5.74 -2.17 3.25
N VAL A 102 -6.34 -2.65 4.33
CA VAL A 102 -7.34 -3.73 4.25
C VAL A 102 -8.66 -3.25 3.64
N PRO A 103 -9.24 -2.09 4.02
CA PRO A 103 -10.50 -1.62 3.45
C PRO A 103 -10.52 -1.49 1.92
N PRO A 104 -9.54 -0.83 1.24
CA PRO A 104 -9.56 -0.74 -0.22
C PRO A 104 -9.35 -2.12 -0.88
N LEU A 105 -8.55 -2.99 -0.28
CA LEU A 105 -8.35 -4.35 -0.79
C LEU A 105 -9.63 -5.20 -0.73
N VAL A 106 -10.37 -5.09 0.38
CA VAL A 106 -11.65 -5.79 0.55
C VAL A 106 -12.72 -5.19 -0.37
N ALA A 107 -12.82 -3.86 -0.46
CA ALA A 107 -13.73 -3.19 -1.38
C ALA A 107 -13.49 -3.61 -2.84
N ALA A 108 -12.22 -3.66 -3.25
CA ALA A 108 -11.83 -4.15 -4.57
C ALA A 108 -12.27 -5.60 -4.82
N GLY A 109 -12.03 -6.49 -3.85
CA GLY A 109 -12.42 -7.89 -3.97
C GLY A 109 -13.94 -8.08 -4.05
N LEU A 110 -14.68 -7.39 -3.18
CA LEU A 110 -16.15 -7.41 -3.17
C LEU A 110 -16.73 -6.93 -4.51
N GLN A 111 -16.24 -5.81 -5.04
CA GLN A 111 -16.69 -5.27 -6.33
C GLN A 111 -16.34 -6.19 -7.50
N LEU A 112 -15.16 -6.82 -7.48
CA LEU A 112 -14.79 -7.79 -8.50
C LEU A 112 -15.71 -9.02 -8.44
N GLY A 113 -16.02 -9.51 -7.23
CA GLY A 113 -16.95 -10.63 -7.02
C GLY A 113 -18.38 -10.33 -7.48
N ALA A 114 -18.82 -9.08 -7.34
CA ALA A 114 -20.13 -8.62 -7.77
C ALA A 114 -20.22 -8.28 -9.29
N GLY A 115 -19.11 -8.34 -10.02
CA GLY A 115 -19.06 -8.07 -11.47
C GLY A 115 -18.83 -6.61 -11.87
N HIS A 116 -18.48 -5.74 -10.90
CA HIS A 116 -18.20 -4.32 -11.15
C HIS A 116 -16.70 -4.07 -11.35
N PHE A 117 -16.21 -4.32 -12.57
CA PHE A 117 -14.78 -4.26 -12.89
C PHE A 117 -14.16 -2.86 -12.79
N ALA A 118 -14.87 -1.81 -13.19
CA ALA A 118 -14.37 -0.44 -13.13
C ALA A 118 -14.09 0.06 -11.69
N PRO A 119 -15.07 0.03 -10.76
CA PRO A 119 -14.81 0.42 -9.36
C PRO A 119 -13.86 -0.53 -8.63
N ALA A 120 -13.82 -1.81 -9.00
CA ALA A 120 -12.82 -2.74 -8.48
C ALA A 120 -11.38 -2.32 -8.85
N GLY A 121 -11.18 -1.83 -10.09
CA GLY A 121 -9.90 -1.28 -10.55
C GLY A 121 -9.46 -0.05 -9.76
N GLY A 122 -10.40 0.88 -9.49
CA GLY A 122 -10.13 2.06 -8.66
C GLY A 122 -9.69 1.71 -7.24
N ALA A 123 -10.43 0.81 -6.57
CA ALA A 123 -10.07 0.36 -5.22
C ALA A 123 -8.74 -0.41 -5.17
N LEU A 124 -8.42 -1.22 -6.20
CA LEU A 124 -7.10 -1.87 -6.31
C LEU A 124 -5.97 -0.85 -6.47
N ALA A 125 -6.19 0.20 -7.24
CA ALA A 125 -5.20 1.26 -7.40
C ALA A 125 -5.00 2.05 -6.10
N LEU A 126 -6.08 2.37 -5.37
CA LEU A 126 -5.99 2.98 -4.05
C LEU A 126 -5.20 2.09 -3.08
N PHE A 127 -5.45 0.78 -3.07
CA PHE A 127 -4.64 -0.17 -2.30
C PHE A 127 -3.16 -0.11 -2.69
N ALA A 128 -2.85 -0.12 -3.98
CA ALA A 128 -1.48 -0.05 -4.47
C ALA A 128 -0.79 1.26 -4.07
N ILE A 129 -1.46 2.40 -4.21
CA ILE A 129 -0.97 3.71 -3.77
C ILE A 129 -0.66 3.68 -2.28
N ASN A 130 -1.55 3.14 -1.45
CA ASN A 130 -1.33 3.07 0.00
C ASN A 130 -0.13 2.18 0.36
N VAL A 131 0.03 1.04 -0.30
CA VAL A 131 1.21 0.16 -0.12
C VAL A 131 2.50 0.90 -0.47
N LEU A 132 2.56 1.52 -1.65
CA LEU A 132 3.76 2.22 -2.12
C LEU A 132 4.10 3.41 -1.21
N SER A 133 3.08 4.13 -0.75
CA SER A 133 3.23 5.27 0.16
C SER A 133 3.80 4.86 1.52
N VAL A 134 3.30 3.76 2.08
CA VAL A 134 3.83 3.18 3.32
C VAL A 134 5.29 2.78 3.15
N VAL A 135 5.64 2.14 2.02
CA VAL A 135 7.02 1.71 1.72
C VAL A 135 7.94 2.92 1.54
N LEU A 136 7.55 3.91 0.74
CA LEU A 136 8.34 5.12 0.47
C LEU A 136 8.58 5.92 1.75
N ALA A 137 7.54 6.12 2.56
CA ALA A 137 7.66 6.79 3.85
C ALA A 137 8.57 6.00 4.80
N GLY A 138 8.43 4.68 4.84
CA GLY A 138 9.30 3.83 5.64
C GLY A 138 10.77 3.92 5.22
N VAL A 139 11.05 3.91 3.91
CA VAL A 139 12.41 4.09 3.36
C VAL A 139 12.96 5.46 3.76
N ALA A 140 12.17 6.52 3.60
CA ALA A 140 12.58 7.88 3.99
C ALA A 140 12.90 7.94 5.50
N SER A 141 12.04 7.38 6.35
CA SER A 141 12.24 7.35 7.79
C SER A 141 13.46 6.52 8.21
N PHE A 142 13.72 5.37 7.60
CA PHE A 142 14.93 4.60 7.90
C PHE A 142 16.19 5.29 7.41
N ALA A 143 16.14 5.94 6.24
CA ALA A 143 17.25 6.74 5.72
C ALA A 143 17.57 7.94 6.64
N LEU A 144 16.56 8.63 7.16
CA LEU A 144 16.71 9.74 8.11
C LEU A 144 17.31 9.28 9.45
N GLN A 145 16.97 8.07 9.89
CA GLN A 145 17.56 7.47 11.10
C GLN A 145 19.01 6.99 10.90
N GLY A 146 19.56 7.13 9.70
CA GLY A 146 20.94 6.73 9.41
C GLY A 146 21.12 5.23 9.22
N VAL A 147 20.04 4.47 8.99
CA VAL A 147 20.13 3.05 8.64
C VAL A 147 20.90 2.92 7.33
N ARG A 148 22.08 2.29 7.39
CA ARG A 148 22.98 2.10 6.25
C ARG A 148 23.47 0.66 6.17
N PRO A 149 23.73 0.15 4.95
CA PRO A 149 24.32 -1.17 4.78
C PRO A 149 25.69 -1.26 5.45
N ARG A 150 25.93 -2.35 6.18
CA ARG A 150 27.17 -2.60 6.95
C ARG A 150 28.38 -2.88 6.06
N ASN A 151 28.18 -3.44 4.86
CA ASN A 151 29.27 -3.89 3.99
C ASN A 151 29.65 -2.82 2.96
N TRP A 152 30.82 -2.20 3.13
CA TRP A 152 31.35 -1.14 2.26
C TRP A 152 31.70 -1.61 0.83
N TRP A 153 32.00 -2.90 0.63
CA TRP A 153 32.51 -3.43 -0.65
C TRP A 153 31.43 -3.60 -1.74
N GLU A 154 30.16 -3.76 -1.34
CA GLU A 154 29.01 -3.84 -2.27
C GLU A 154 28.15 -2.56 -2.25
N ALA A 155 28.51 -1.57 -1.43
CA ALA A 155 27.73 -0.37 -1.19
C ALA A 155 27.36 0.39 -2.47
N LYS A 156 28.21 0.38 -3.51
CA LYS A 156 27.94 1.07 -4.78
C LYS A 156 26.95 0.33 -5.69
N ARG A 157 26.82 -1.00 -5.55
CA ARG A 157 25.84 -1.82 -6.26
C ARG A 157 24.51 -1.84 -5.50
N ALA A 158 24.57 -2.02 -4.18
CA ALA A 158 23.42 -1.92 -3.28
C ALA A 158 22.75 -0.54 -3.34
N ARG A 159 23.54 0.55 -3.38
CA ARG A 159 23.00 1.91 -3.52
C ARG A 159 22.35 2.15 -4.88
N ARG A 160 22.91 1.62 -5.96
CA ARG A 160 22.25 1.68 -7.29
C ARG A 160 20.94 0.89 -7.31
N ALA A 161 20.94 -0.33 -6.75
CA ALA A 161 19.73 -1.15 -6.64
C ALA A 161 18.64 -0.48 -5.78
N MET A 162 19.04 0.13 -4.66
CA MET A 162 18.16 0.93 -3.81
C MET A 162 17.58 2.13 -4.56
N TRP A 163 18.42 2.93 -5.23
CA TRP A 163 17.94 4.08 -6.00
C TRP A 163 17.05 3.67 -7.18
N SER A 164 17.35 2.56 -7.87
CA SER A 164 16.47 2.04 -8.91
C SER A 164 15.14 1.55 -8.34
N ALA A 165 15.14 0.92 -7.16
CA ALA A 165 13.91 0.47 -6.50
C ALA A 165 13.05 1.67 -6.06
N ILE A 166 13.65 2.68 -5.42
CA ILE A 166 12.96 3.92 -5.04
C ILE A 166 12.41 4.62 -6.28
N LEU A 167 13.23 4.78 -7.33
CA LEU A 167 12.80 5.41 -8.57
C LEU A 167 11.65 4.63 -9.22
N SER A 168 11.73 3.31 -9.26
CA SER A 168 10.65 2.47 -9.80
C SER A 168 9.36 2.61 -8.98
N CYS A 169 9.46 2.71 -7.65
CA CYS A 169 8.33 2.89 -6.74
C CYS A 169 7.67 4.27 -6.94
N VAL A 170 8.48 5.33 -7.06
CA VAL A 170 8.01 6.70 -7.34
C VAL A 170 7.36 6.79 -8.72
N LEU A 171 7.98 6.21 -9.75
CA LEU A 171 7.41 6.18 -11.10
C LEU A 171 6.09 5.40 -11.14
N LEU A 172 6.01 4.27 -10.45
CA LEU A 172 4.80 3.47 -10.39
C LEU A 172 3.68 4.19 -9.63
N LEU A 173 4.02 4.88 -8.54
CA LEU A 173 3.07 5.72 -7.80
C LEU A 173 2.58 6.89 -8.66
N ALA A 174 3.47 7.59 -9.37
CA ALA A 174 3.08 8.67 -10.29
C ALA A 174 2.22 8.16 -11.46
N ALA A 175 2.55 6.98 -12.02
CA ALA A 175 1.74 6.34 -13.05
C ALA A 175 0.35 5.97 -12.53
N LEU A 176 0.23 5.42 -11.32
CA LEU A 176 -1.07 5.12 -10.72
C LEU A 176 -1.89 6.39 -10.47
N LEU A 177 -1.27 7.45 -9.96
CA LEU A 177 -1.95 8.73 -9.74
C LEU A 177 -2.43 9.36 -11.05
N THR A 178 -1.61 9.32 -12.10
CA THR A 178 -1.98 9.87 -13.43
C THR A 178 -3.07 9.07 -14.13
N VAL A 179 -3.02 7.74 -14.06
CA VAL A 179 -4.09 6.88 -14.58
C VAL A 179 -5.40 7.15 -13.84
N MET A 180 -5.33 7.35 -12.52
CA MET A 180 -6.52 7.60 -11.71
C MET A 180 -7.09 9.00 -11.90
N SER A 181 -6.25 10.04 -12.00
CA SER A 181 -6.72 11.39 -12.33
C SER A 181 -7.40 11.43 -13.70
N TYR A 182 -6.89 10.64 -14.66
CA TYR A 182 -7.50 10.51 -15.98
C TYR A 182 -8.83 9.75 -15.96
N LEU A 183 -8.94 8.73 -15.09
CA LEU A 183 -10.18 7.97 -14.89
C LEU A 183 -11.24 8.80 -14.18
N ASP A 184 -10.85 9.63 -13.22
CA ASP A 184 -11.71 10.59 -12.50
C ASP A 184 -12.27 11.65 -13.44
N ASP A 185 -11.42 12.19 -14.34
CA ASP A 185 -11.83 13.12 -15.40
C ASP A 185 -12.76 12.48 -16.45
N SER A 186 -12.72 11.15 -16.62
CA SER A 186 -13.43 10.47 -17.71
C SER A 186 -14.81 9.92 -17.37
N ASP A 187 -15.19 9.75 -16.10
CA ASP A 187 -16.46 9.05 -15.80
C ASP A 187 -17.19 9.35 -14.47
N TRP A 188 -16.87 10.42 -13.71
CA TRP A 188 -17.56 10.67 -12.42
C TRP A 188 -17.96 12.11 -12.10
N SER A 189 -18.09 13.01 -13.09
CA SER A 189 -18.85 14.26 -12.90
C SER A 189 -20.36 14.00 -12.90
N LEU A 190 -20.89 13.30 -11.89
CA LEU A 190 -22.29 13.43 -11.51
C LEU A 190 -22.39 14.32 -10.27
N PRO A 191 -23.26 15.35 -10.29
CA PRO A 191 -23.21 16.45 -9.35
C PRO A 191 -23.88 16.03 -8.04
N PHE A 192 -23.09 15.71 -7.02
CA PHE A 192 -23.61 15.68 -5.66
C PHE A 192 -22.86 16.69 -4.81
N ASN A 193 -23.41 17.92 -4.87
CA ASN A 193 -23.36 18.91 -3.81
C ASN A 193 -23.76 18.25 -2.50
N PHE A 194 -22.84 18.17 -1.55
CA PHE A 194 -23.11 18.34 -0.12
C PHE A 194 -21.92 19.07 0.51
#